data_AF-A0A1J4JGR5-F1
#
_entry.id   AF-A0A1J4JGR5-F1
#
_cell.length_a   1.000
_cell.length_b   1.000
_cell.length_c   1.000
_cell.angle_alpha   90.00
_cell.angle_beta   90.00
_cell.angle_gamma   90.00
#
_symmetry.space_group_name_H-M   'P 1'
#
loop_
_entity.id
_entity.type
_entity.pdbx_description
1 polymer ?
#
loop_
_entity_poly.entity_id
_entity_poly.type
_entity_poly.pdbx_seq_one_letter_code
_entity_poly.pdbx_strand_id
1 'polypeptide(L)'
;MKQSKSKSSLKGESDHPKSTSAAQKQINEEQSLIINSKHPFEISGVANGKSLTMTQKAIICCMNLQDGSASEIQILKFLRKHWQFIRKNSSKDYRDSANTRLLHINFRTKKNGMTLFVETEPNSGIWKCNTNCDDSPNEHAKFENSLLDVFRSRLCEEKNGFTLDELVEKSSEFINSPGYFYELNNYDPTGKRRIRAMLSILVNKKELSFDINTNQYNLRSNKKRHHPSAIVRKNEMPDAWKKVNIRDISIDEMYKHVKKNSNNHKNGQT
;
A
#
# COMPACT_ATOMS: atom_id res chain seq x y z
N MET A 1 -58.46 -35.09 -56.56
CA MET A 1 -58.88 -33.95 -55.72
C MET A 1 -57.68 -33.06 -55.47
N LYS A 2 -57.79 -31.79 -55.87
CA LYS A 2 -56.77 -30.74 -55.77
C LYS A 2 -56.77 -30.18 -54.34
N GLN A 3 -55.60 -29.97 -53.74
CA GLN A 3 -55.47 -29.02 -52.62
C GLN A 3 -54.26 -28.11 -52.87
N SER A 4 -54.62 -26.90 -53.29
CA SER A 4 -53.82 -25.70 -53.46
C SER A 4 -53.46 -25.10 -52.10
N LYS A 5 -52.16 -24.97 -51.80
CA LYS A 5 -51.65 -24.23 -50.64
C LYS A 5 -51.30 -22.81 -51.04
N SER A 6 -52.08 -21.86 -50.56
CA SER A 6 -51.89 -20.41 -50.71
C SER A 6 -50.77 -19.93 -49.78
N LYS A 7 -49.70 -19.35 -50.36
CA LYS A 7 -48.66 -18.60 -49.64
C LYS A 7 -49.15 -17.16 -49.44
N SER A 8 -49.47 -16.77 -48.20
CA SER A 8 -49.65 -15.36 -47.84
C SER A 8 -48.29 -14.75 -47.47
N SER A 9 -47.91 -13.72 -48.21
CA SER A 9 -46.71 -12.92 -48.01
C SER A 9 -47.10 -11.65 -47.25
N LEU A 10 -46.97 -11.67 -45.92
CA LEU A 10 -47.08 -10.46 -45.10
C LEU A 10 -45.71 -9.78 -45.06
N LYS A 11 -45.56 -8.70 -45.84
CA LYS A 11 -44.50 -7.71 -45.67
C LYS A 11 -44.79 -6.93 -44.39
N GLY A 12 -44.09 -7.23 -43.31
CA GLY A 12 -44.05 -6.39 -42.12
C GLY A 12 -43.07 -5.24 -42.35
N GLU A 13 -43.58 -4.02 -42.33
CA GLU A 13 -42.77 -2.80 -42.23
C GLU A 13 -41.99 -2.83 -40.91
N SER A 14 -40.66 -2.83 -41.02
CA SER A 14 -39.76 -2.79 -39.87
C SER A 14 -39.50 -1.33 -39.48
N ASP A 15 -40.36 -0.79 -38.61
CA ASP A 15 -40.05 0.42 -37.87
C ASP A 15 -38.93 0.12 -36.85
N HIS A 16 -37.68 0.40 -37.25
CA HIS A 16 -36.54 0.34 -36.34
C HIS A 16 -36.52 1.58 -35.43
N PRO A 17 -36.52 1.41 -34.10
CA PRO A 17 -36.56 2.53 -33.16
C PRO A 17 -35.20 3.24 -33.09
N LYS A 18 -35.21 4.55 -33.38
CA LYS A 18 -34.07 5.50 -33.31
C LYS A 18 -33.51 5.76 -31.89
N SER A 19 -33.88 4.99 -30.85
CA SER A 19 -33.51 5.30 -29.45
C SER A 19 -32.17 4.74 -28.97
N THR A 20 -31.47 3.93 -29.78
CA THR A 20 -30.22 3.24 -29.38
C THR A 20 -29.00 4.14 -29.28
N SER A 21 -28.97 5.31 -29.94
CA SER A 21 -27.75 6.13 -30.00
C SER A 21 -27.43 6.85 -28.68
N ALA A 22 -28.43 7.39 -27.99
CA ALA A 22 -28.23 8.14 -26.75
C ALA A 22 -27.78 7.24 -25.60
N ALA A 23 -28.41 6.06 -25.45
CA ALA A 23 -28.04 5.08 -24.43
C ALA A 23 -26.61 4.56 -24.62
N GLN A 24 -26.23 4.28 -25.88
CA GLN A 24 -24.87 3.84 -26.18
C GLN A 24 -23.83 4.93 -25.89
N LYS A 25 -24.16 6.20 -26.21
CA LYS A 25 -23.29 7.34 -25.89
C LYS A 25 -23.06 7.46 -24.38
N GLN A 26 -24.12 7.39 -23.58
CA GLN A 26 -24.02 7.42 -22.11
C GLN A 26 -23.18 6.26 -21.57
N ILE A 27 -23.34 5.05 -22.11
CA ILE A 27 -22.53 3.88 -21.71
C ILE A 27 -21.04 4.14 -21.98
N ASN A 28 -20.68 4.69 -23.14
CA ASN A 28 -19.29 4.97 -23.50
C ASN A 28 -18.68 6.07 -22.61
N GLU A 29 -19.47 7.09 -22.26
CA GLU A 29 -19.06 8.14 -21.32
C GLU A 29 -18.78 7.55 -19.93
N GLU A 30 -19.70 6.75 -19.40
CA GLU A 30 -19.52 6.06 -18.12
C GLU A 30 -18.28 5.13 -18.12
N GLN A 31 -18.03 4.39 -19.21
CA GLN A 31 -16.82 3.56 -19.34
C GLN A 31 -15.51 4.37 -19.29
N SER A 32 -15.52 5.55 -19.92
CA SER A 32 -14.39 6.48 -19.87
C SER A 32 -14.18 7.01 -18.45
N LEU A 33 -15.25 7.32 -17.73
CA LEU A 33 -15.20 7.72 -16.33
C LEU A 33 -14.67 6.58 -15.43
N ILE A 34 -15.04 5.33 -15.70
CA ILE A 34 -14.51 4.17 -14.97
C ILE A 34 -12.98 4.09 -15.11
N ILE A 35 -12.42 4.19 -16.31
CA ILE A 35 -10.96 4.10 -16.52
C ILE A 35 -10.23 5.19 -15.73
N ASN A 36 -10.78 6.39 -15.74
CA ASN A 36 -10.16 7.60 -15.18
C ASN A 36 -10.46 7.81 -13.70
N SER A 37 -11.35 7.02 -13.10
CA SER A 37 -11.67 7.11 -11.68
C SER A 37 -10.45 6.80 -10.82
N LYS A 38 -10.19 7.68 -9.85
CA LYS A 38 -9.11 7.57 -8.86
C LYS A 38 -9.69 7.61 -7.46
N HIS A 39 -9.13 6.80 -6.56
CA HIS A 39 -9.49 6.87 -5.14
C HIS A 39 -8.78 8.05 -4.47
N PRO A 40 -9.35 8.69 -3.43
CA PRO A 40 -8.65 9.71 -2.63
C PRO A 40 -7.24 9.30 -2.20
N PHE A 41 -7.04 8.05 -1.79
CA PHE A 41 -5.71 7.51 -1.44
C PHE A 41 -4.70 7.45 -2.59
N GLU A 42 -5.14 7.32 -3.84
CA GLU A 42 -4.22 7.43 -4.99
C GLU A 42 -3.82 8.89 -5.22
N ILE A 43 -4.75 9.82 -5.01
CA ILE A 43 -4.52 11.26 -5.15
C ILE A 43 -3.57 11.77 -4.05
N SER A 44 -3.74 11.32 -2.81
CA SER A 44 -2.89 11.69 -1.68
C SER A 44 -1.54 10.95 -1.62
N GLY A 45 -1.27 10.02 -2.55
CA GLY A 45 -0.04 9.23 -2.57
C GLY A 45 0.01 8.08 -1.56
N VAL A 46 -0.99 7.97 -0.68
CA VAL A 46 -1.13 6.94 0.36
C VAL A 46 -1.17 5.52 -0.22
N ALA A 47 -1.62 5.34 -1.45
CA ALA A 47 -1.71 4.03 -2.11
C ALA A 47 -0.35 3.41 -2.50
N ASN A 48 0.79 4.08 -2.25
CA ASN A 48 2.15 3.61 -2.57
C ASN A 48 2.31 3.14 -4.03
N GLY A 49 1.66 3.83 -4.97
CA GLY A 49 1.72 3.51 -6.39
C GLY A 49 1.00 2.21 -6.82
N LYS A 50 0.32 1.50 -5.91
CA LYS A 50 -0.47 0.31 -6.30
C LYS A 50 -1.77 0.75 -6.98
N SER A 51 -1.89 0.50 -8.28
CA SER A 51 -3.09 0.79 -9.05
C SER A 51 -4.32 0.05 -8.51
N LEU A 52 -5.49 0.69 -8.59
CA LEU A 52 -6.77 0.03 -8.31
C LEU A 52 -7.16 -0.95 -9.41
N THR A 53 -7.94 -1.97 -9.04
CA THR A 53 -8.56 -2.88 -10.01
C THR A 53 -9.69 -2.17 -10.76
N MET A 54 -10.05 -2.65 -11.95
CA MET A 54 -11.17 -2.09 -12.72
C MET A 54 -12.50 -2.16 -11.96
N THR A 55 -12.72 -3.20 -11.16
CA THR A 55 -13.90 -3.31 -10.30
C THR A 55 -13.90 -2.20 -9.23
N GLN A 56 -12.77 -1.93 -8.59
CA GLN A 56 -12.64 -0.85 -7.61
C GLN A 56 -12.89 0.53 -8.26
N LYS A 57 -12.31 0.76 -9.43
CA LYS A 57 -12.55 2.00 -10.19
C LYS A 57 -14.01 2.17 -10.59
N ALA A 58 -14.70 1.10 -10.97
CA ALA A 58 -16.12 1.14 -11.29
C ALA A 58 -17.00 1.46 -10.07
N ILE A 59 -16.65 0.94 -8.89
CA ILE A 59 -17.34 1.29 -7.62
C ILE A 59 -17.16 2.79 -7.33
N ILE A 60 -15.94 3.31 -7.45
CA ILE A 60 -15.63 4.74 -7.23
C ILE A 60 -16.41 5.61 -8.22
N CYS A 61 -16.40 5.25 -9.50
CA CYS A 61 -17.16 5.93 -10.53
C CYS A 61 -18.66 5.99 -10.16
N CYS A 62 -19.24 4.88 -9.72
CA CYS A 62 -20.63 4.82 -9.31
C CYS A 62 -20.93 5.77 -8.14
N MET A 63 -20.06 5.82 -7.13
CA MET A 63 -20.23 6.73 -5.99
C MET A 63 -20.12 8.20 -6.43
N ASN A 64 -19.15 8.53 -7.30
CA ASN A 64 -18.97 9.89 -7.80
C ASN A 64 -20.16 10.38 -8.63
N LEU A 65 -20.82 9.48 -9.37
CA LEU A 65 -22.05 9.78 -10.11
C LEU A 65 -23.28 9.93 -9.19
N GLN A 66 -23.16 9.63 -7.90
CA GLN A 66 -24.22 9.70 -6.90
C GLN A 66 -23.78 10.62 -5.74
N ASP A 67 -23.15 11.75 -6.08
CA ASP A 67 -22.73 12.79 -5.12
C ASP A 67 -21.78 12.30 -4.02
N GLY A 68 -20.95 11.29 -4.34
CA GLY A 68 -19.88 10.79 -3.47
C GLY A 68 -20.25 9.57 -2.62
N SER A 69 -21.51 9.11 -2.65
CA SER A 69 -21.95 7.92 -1.92
C SER A 69 -22.98 7.11 -2.70
N ALA A 70 -23.07 5.80 -2.48
CA ALA A 70 -24.05 4.96 -3.14
C ALA A 70 -24.45 3.77 -2.26
N SER A 71 -25.73 3.38 -2.35
CA SER A 71 -26.21 2.14 -1.73
C SER A 71 -25.59 0.91 -2.41
N GLU A 72 -25.53 -0.19 -1.66
CA GLU A 72 -25.08 -1.49 -2.19
C GLU A 72 -25.84 -1.89 -3.47
N ILE A 73 -27.14 -1.64 -3.53
CA ILE A 73 -28.00 -1.99 -4.68
C ILE A 73 -27.63 -1.13 -5.90
N GLN A 74 -27.39 0.17 -5.72
CA GLN A 74 -26.98 1.07 -6.81
C GLN A 74 -25.63 0.61 -7.40
N ILE A 75 -24.65 0.33 -6.53
CA ILE A 75 -23.33 -0.13 -6.95
C ILE A 75 -23.42 -1.46 -7.70
N LEU A 76 -24.21 -2.41 -7.19
CA LEU A 76 -24.37 -3.71 -7.84
C LEU A 76 -25.05 -3.60 -9.21
N LYS A 77 -26.08 -2.76 -9.35
CA LYS A 77 -26.72 -2.47 -10.64
C LYS A 77 -25.73 -1.85 -11.63
N PHE A 78 -24.93 -0.89 -11.18
CA PHE A 78 -23.91 -0.24 -12.01
C PHE A 78 -22.84 -1.23 -12.47
N LEU A 79 -22.33 -2.09 -11.58
CA LEU A 79 -21.36 -3.13 -11.93
C LEU A 79 -21.92 -4.13 -12.94
N ARG A 80 -23.19 -4.52 -12.81
CA ARG A 80 -23.85 -5.43 -13.77
C ARG A 80 -24.02 -4.78 -15.15
N LYS A 81 -24.41 -3.50 -15.21
CA LYS A 81 -24.52 -2.71 -16.44
C LYS A 81 -23.21 -2.71 -17.23
N HIS A 82 -22.07 -2.58 -16.52
CA HIS A 82 -20.74 -2.44 -17.13
C HIS A 82 -19.86 -3.70 -17.06
N TRP A 83 -20.44 -4.86 -16.71
CA TRP A 83 -19.65 -6.03 -16.34
C TRP A 83 -18.74 -6.54 -17.47
N GLN A 84 -19.24 -6.54 -18.71
CA GLN A 84 -18.46 -6.98 -19.86
C GLN A 84 -17.25 -6.08 -20.11
N PHE A 85 -17.40 -4.77 -19.93
CA PHE A 85 -16.31 -3.82 -20.04
C PHE A 85 -15.28 -4.02 -18.92
N ILE A 86 -15.73 -4.18 -17.68
CA ILE A 86 -14.86 -4.42 -16.51
C ILE A 86 -14.05 -5.70 -16.71
N ARG A 87 -14.67 -6.79 -17.19
CA ARG A 87 -13.99 -8.07 -17.47
C ARG A 87 -12.89 -7.92 -18.51
N LYS A 88 -13.18 -7.26 -19.64
CA LYS A 88 -12.21 -7.07 -20.72
C LYS A 88 -10.97 -6.26 -20.32
N ASN A 89 -11.10 -5.38 -19.32
CA ASN A 89 -10.04 -4.49 -18.86
C ASN A 89 -9.41 -4.94 -17.53
N SER A 90 -9.86 -6.06 -16.97
CA SER A 90 -9.33 -6.62 -15.72
C SER A 90 -8.21 -7.61 -16.04
N SER A 91 -7.16 -7.63 -15.21
CA SER A 91 -6.15 -8.69 -15.26
C SER A 91 -6.63 -10.03 -14.69
N LYS A 92 -7.75 -10.02 -13.95
CA LYS A 92 -8.39 -11.23 -13.41
C LYS A 92 -9.49 -11.72 -14.34
N ASP A 93 -9.49 -13.04 -14.58
CA ASP A 93 -10.58 -13.75 -15.23
C ASP A 93 -11.75 -13.95 -14.27
N TYR A 94 -12.82 -13.19 -14.49
CA TYR A 94 -14.09 -13.42 -13.82
C TYR A 94 -14.95 -14.37 -14.67
N ARG A 95 -15.35 -15.51 -14.11
CA ARG A 95 -16.31 -16.41 -14.79
C ARG A 95 -17.76 -15.91 -14.61
N ASP A 96 -18.10 -15.55 -13.38
CA ASP A 96 -19.46 -15.19 -12.99
C ASP A 96 -19.80 -13.72 -13.24
N SER A 97 -21.10 -13.40 -13.18
CA SER A 97 -21.59 -12.03 -13.18
C SER A 97 -21.32 -11.33 -11.85
N ALA A 98 -21.35 -9.99 -11.86
CA ALA A 98 -21.24 -9.22 -10.62
C ALA A 98 -22.35 -9.59 -9.63
N ASN A 99 -21.95 -9.95 -8.41
CA ASN A 99 -22.82 -10.37 -7.33
C ASN A 99 -22.42 -9.69 -6.00
N THR A 100 -23.29 -9.80 -4.99
CA THR A 100 -23.10 -9.23 -3.65
C THR A 100 -21.79 -9.68 -3.01
N ARG A 101 -21.43 -10.95 -3.17
CA ARG A 101 -20.17 -11.49 -2.61
C ARG A 101 -18.94 -10.75 -3.17
N LEU A 102 -18.88 -10.52 -4.48
CA LEU A 102 -17.79 -9.77 -5.11
C LEU A 102 -17.70 -8.36 -4.52
N LEU A 103 -18.85 -7.71 -4.33
CA LEU A 103 -18.91 -6.35 -3.79
C LEU A 103 -18.37 -6.28 -2.35
N HIS A 104 -18.84 -7.17 -1.47
CA HIS A 104 -18.36 -7.24 -0.08
C HIS A 104 -16.87 -7.56 0.03
N ILE A 105 -16.32 -8.40 -0.87
CA ILE A 105 -14.87 -8.62 -0.94
C ILE A 105 -14.14 -7.30 -1.25
N ASN A 106 -14.65 -6.50 -2.18
CA ASN A 106 -14.05 -5.20 -2.50
C ASN A 106 -14.18 -4.21 -1.33
N PHE A 107 -15.32 -4.17 -0.64
CA PHE A 107 -15.50 -3.30 0.55
C PHE A 107 -14.53 -3.63 1.68
N ARG A 108 -14.23 -4.92 1.90
CA ARG A 108 -13.26 -5.37 2.91
C ARG A 108 -11.80 -5.27 2.45
N THR A 109 -11.56 -4.98 1.18
CA THR A 109 -10.19 -4.92 0.66
C THR A 109 -9.46 -3.72 1.27
N LYS A 110 -8.30 -4.01 1.86
CA LYS A 110 -7.41 -3.00 2.43
C LYS A 110 -6.25 -2.70 1.49
N LYS A 111 -5.87 -1.43 1.39
CA LYS A 111 -4.60 -0.98 0.80
C LYS A 111 -3.81 -0.28 1.90
N ASN A 112 -2.60 -0.78 2.18
CA ASN A 112 -1.72 -0.26 3.24
C ASN A 112 -2.45 -0.15 4.60
N GLY A 113 -3.13 -1.22 5.00
CA GLY A 113 -3.86 -1.27 6.28
C GLY A 113 -5.23 -0.58 6.28
N MET A 114 -5.51 0.32 5.33
CA MET A 114 -6.76 1.09 5.27
C MET A 114 -7.77 0.49 4.29
N THR A 115 -9.05 0.46 4.68
CA THR A 115 -10.15 0.10 3.76
C THR A 115 -10.36 1.20 2.74
N LEU A 116 -10.62 0.82 1.50
CA LEU A 116 -10.94 1.77 0.42
C LEU A 116 -12.36 2.32 0.54
N PHE A 117 -13.27 1.55 1.11
CA PHE A 117 -14.68 1.91 1.20
C PHE A 117 -15.12 1.81 2.65
N VAL A 118 -15.95 2.76 3.06
CA VAL A 118 -16.54 2.82 4.40
C VAL A 118 -18.02 3.12 4.27
N GLU A 119 -18.83 2.60 5.19
CA GLU A 119 -20.22 3.02 5.30
C GLU A 119 -20.29 4.46 5.79
N THR A 120 -21.29 5.20 5.33
CA THR A 120 -21.55 6.56 5.81
C THR A 120 -21.92 6.57 7.28
N GLU A 121 -22.71 5.58 7.70
CA GLU A 121 -23.15 5.31 9.06
C GLU A 121 -23.19 3.79 9.26
N PRO A 122 -22.90 3.27 10.46
CA PRO A 122 -22.92 1.84 10.71
C PRO A 122 -24.26 1.19 10.37
N ASN A 123 -24.24 0.20 9.48
CA ASN A 123 -25.40 -0.56 8.99
C ASN A 123 -26.36 0.24 8.08
N SER A 124 -25.96 1.39 7.55
CA SER A 124 -26.82 2.14 6.60
C SER A 124 -26.96 1.44 5.25
N GLY A 125 -25.98 0.59 4.89
CA GLY A 125 -25.87 0.03 3.55
C GLY A 125 -25.52 1.07 2.47
N ILE A 126 -25.19 2.29 2.89
CA ILE A 126 -24.74 3.40 2.03
C ILE A 126 -23.23 3.52 2.20
N TRP A 127 -22.51 3.43 1.09
CA TRP A 127 -21.06 3.37 1.06
C TRP A 127 -20.48 4.61 0.39
N LYS A 128 -19.33 5.06 0.88
CA LYS A 128 -18.53 6.12 0.28
C LYS A 128 -17.06 5.69 0.16
N CYS A 129 -16.29 6.42 -0.64
CA CYS A 129 -14.84 6.27 -0.63
C CYS A 129 -14.28 6.69 0.73
N ASN A 130 -13.28 5.97 1.22
CA ASN A 130 -12.60 6.36 2.44
C ASN A 130 -11.70 7.57 2.16
N THR A 131 -12.03 8.70 2.78
CA THR A 131 -11.24 9.94 2.71
C THR A 131 -10.33 10.12 3.91
N ASN A 132 -10.51 9.31 4.96
CA ASN A 132 -9.75 9.42 6.19
C ASN A 132 -8.36 8.83 5.94
N CYS A 133 -7.41 9.70 5.56
CA CYS A 133 -6.00 9.32 5.52
C CYS A 133 -5.44 9.06 6.92
N ASP A 134 -6.15 9.49 7.96
CA ASP A 134 -5.74 9.38 9.37
C ASP A 134 -6.18 8.05 10.01
N ASP A 135 -7.17 7.35 9.43
CA ASP A 135 -7.69 6.06 9.94
C ASP A 135 -6.84 4.85 9.51
N SER A 136 -5.52 5.02 9.38
CA SER A 136 -4.63 3.87 9.39
C SER A 136 -4.86 3.14 10.73
N PRO A 137 -5.04 1.81 10.75
CA PRO A 137 -5.28 1.07 11.98
C PRO A 137 -4.03 1.13 12.86
N ASN A 138 -3.92 2.19 13.66
CA ASN A 138 -3.00 2.40 14.76
C ASN A 138 -1.54 1.96 14.50
N GLU A 139 -1.07 1.94 13.25
CA GLU A 139 0.35 1.74 12.98
C GLU A 139 1.13 2.99 13.42
N HIS A 140 0.51 4.17 13.44
CA HIS A 140 1.08 5.36 14.08
C HIS A 140 1.15 5.28 15.61
N ALA A 141 0.41 4.38 16.27
CA ALA A 141 0.65 4.07 17.68
C ALA A 141 1.75 3.04 17.90
N LYS A 142 2.41 2.55 16.86
CA LYS A 142 3.64 1.79 17.07
C LYS A 142 4.78 2.76 17.31
N PHE A 143 5.50 2.56 18.41
CA PHE A 143 6.63 3.37 18.83
C PHE A 143 7.64 3.63 17.70
N GLU A 144 7.96 2.60 16.89
CA GLU A 144 8.90 2.74 15.78
C GLU A 144 8.45 3.72 14.69
N ASN A 145 7.14 3.82 14.45
CA ASN A 145 6.58 4.71 13.44
C ASN A 145 6.52 6.14 13.97
N SER A 146 6.07 6.34 15.22
CA SER A 146 6.10 7.65 15.89
C SER A 146 7.53 8.21 15.95
N LEU A 147 8.51 7.36 16.25
CA LEU A 147 9.93 7.75 16.25
C LEU A 147 10.41 8.18 14.85
N LEU A 148 10.01 7.47 13.79
CA LEU A 148 10.32 7.87 12.41
C LEU A 148 9.60 9.17 12.00
N ASP A 149 8.39 9.41 12.49
CA ASP A 149 7.65 10.64 12.25
C ASP A 149 8.35 11.85 12.89
N VAL A 150 8.99 11.68 14.06
CA VAL A 150 9.89 12.71 14.64
C VAL A 150 11.05 13.05 13.71
N PHE A 151 11.63 12.06 13.01
CA PHE A 151 12.66 12.32 12.01
C PHE A 151 12.13 13.03 10.76
N ARG A 152 10.93 12.68 10.31
CA ARG A 152 10.29 13.26 9.12
C ARG A 152 9.87 14.70 9.34
N SER A 153 9.35 15.04 10.52
CA SER A 153 8.94 16.41 10.83
C SER A 153 10.11 17.39 10.80
N ARG A 154 11.29 17.01 11.31
CA ARG A 154 12.47 17.89 11.31
C ARG A 154 13.16 18.02 9.96
N LEU A 155 12.98 17.05 9.06
CA LEU A 155 13.44 17.16 7.67
C LEU A 155 12.79 18.33 6.92
N CYS A 156 11.55 18.69 7.29
CA CYS A 156 10.86 19.83 6.70
C CYS A 156 11.43 21.18 7.16
N GLU A 157 12.22 21.20 8.24
CA GLU A 157 12.77 22.43 8.83
C GLU A 157 14.22 22.73 8.42
N GLU A 158 14.82 21.96 7.49
CA GLU A 158 16.22 22.09 7.03
C GLU A 158 17.27 22.09 8.16
N LYS A 159 16.95 21.49 9.32
CA LYS A 159 17.85 21.41 10.47
C LYS A 159 18.73 20.17 10.43
N ASN A 160 19.86 20.27 11.13
CA ASN A 160 20.72 19.16 11.49
C ASN A 160 19.93 18.04 12.20
N GLY A 161 20.47 16.82 12.17
CA GLY A 161 19.88 15.63 12.79
C GLY A 161 19.66 15.74 14.30
N PHE A 162 19.21 14.65 14.90
CA PHE A 162 18.90 14.62 16.33
C PHE A 162 20.00 13.95 17.14
N THR A 163 20.36 14.55 18.27
CA THR A 163 21.08 13.85 19.33
C THR A 163 20.18 12.83 20.02
N LEU A 164 20.77 11.88 20.74
CA LEU A 164 19.98 10.88 21.48
C LEU A 164 19.09 11.53 22.54
N ASP A 165 19.56 12.57 23.22
CA ASP A 165 18.82 13.21 24.31
C ASP A 165 17.62 14.04 23.77
N GLU A 166 17.78 14.73 22.63
CA GLU A 166 16.66 15.37 21.94
C GLU A 166 15.58 14.37 21.52
N LEU A 167 15.98 13.16 21.10
CA LEU A 167 15.02 12.10 20.74
C LEU A 167 14.29 11.57 21.97
N VAL A 168 14.97 11.44 23.12
CA VAL A 168 14.33 11.04 24.38
C VAL A 168 13.27 12.05 24.78
N GLU A 169 13.61 13.34 24.75
CA GLU A 169 12.69 14.42 25.08
C GLU A 169 11.46 14.42 24.16
N LYS A 170 11.68 14.37 22.83
CA LYS A 170 10.60 14.37 21.84
C LYS A 170 9.76 13.10 21.82
N SER A 171 10.31 11.97 22.28
CA SER A 171 9.59 10.70 22.30
C SER A 171 8.86 10.45 23.61
N SER A 172 8.99 11.34 24.60
CA SER A 172 8.39 11.17 25.93
C SER A 172 6.88 10.95 25.88
N GLU A 173 6.18 11.61 24.96
CA GLU A 173 4.71 11.51 24.79
C GLU A 173 4.25 10.13 24.31
N PHE A 174 5.10 9.42 23.56
CA PHE A 174 4.75 8.13 22.94
C PHE A 174 5.71 7.01 23.35
N ILE A 175 6.51 7.21 24.39
CA ILE A 175 7.52 6.22 24.80
C ILE A 175 6.89 4.92 25.29
N ASN A 176 5.67 4.97 25.80
CA ASN A 176 4.89 3.82 26.27
C ASN A 176 3.94 3.25 25.20
N SER A 177 4.04 3.75 23.97
CA SER A 177 3.29 3.18 22.86
C SER A 177 3.75 1.75 22.56
N PRO A 178 2.85 0.84 22.16
CA PRO A 178 3.22 -0.54 21.82
C PRO A 178 4.23 -0.56 20.66
N GLY A 179 5.00 -1.63 20.52
CA GLY A 179 6.00 -1.76 19.44
C GLY A 179 7.28 -2.42 19.89
N TYR A 180 8.33 -2.30 19.09
CA TYR A 180 9.60 -2.96 19.40
C TYR A 180 10.22 -2.49 20.73
N PHE A 181 10.82 -3.44 21.45
CA PHE A 181 11.57 -3.24 22.70
C PHE A 181 10.77 -2.53 23.80
N TYR A 182 9.45 -2.72 23.83
CA TYR A 182 8.59 -2.14 24.86
C TYR A 182 9.06 -2.52 26.28
N GLU A 183 9.54 -3.76 26.44
CA GLU A 183 10.03 -4.30 27.71
C GLU A 183 11.25 -3.54 28.26
N LEU A 184 12.00 -2.83 27.41
CA LEU A 184 13.15 -2.03 27.86
C LEU A 184 12.73 -0.83 28.72
N ASN A 185 11.48 -0.37 28.61
CA ASN A 185 10.96 0.71 29.47
C ASN A 185 10.88 0.29 30.94
N ASN A 186 10.71 -1.01 31.22
CA ASN A 186 10.70 -1.51 32.60
C ASN A 186 12.06 -1.35 33.29
N TYR A 187 13.15 -1.35 32.51
CA TYR A 187 14.52 -1.19 33.02
C TYR A 187 15.03 0.25 32.92
N ASP A 188 14.44 1.05 32.04
CA ASP A 188 14.77 2.44 31.81
C ASP A 188 13.50 3.23 31.45
N PRO A 189 12.79 3.76 32.46
CA PRO A 189 11.53 4.49 32.26
C PRO A 189 11.69 5.75 31.40
N THR A 190 12.91 6.28 31.25
CA THR A 190 13.18 7.40 30.36
C THR A 190 13.06 7.01 28.88
N GLY A 191 13.08 5.72 28.57
CA GLY A 191 13.01 5.21 27.21
C GLY A 191 14.32 5.28 26.42
N LYS A 192 15.40 5.79 27.02
CA LYS A 192 16.69 5.99 26.34
C LYS A 192 17.27 4.69 25.78
N ARG A 193 17.15 3.58 26.52
CA ARG A 193 17.54 2.23 26.04
C ARG A 193 16.69 1.77 24.86
N ARG A 194 15.38 1.97 24.92
CA ARG A 194 14.43 1.60 23.86
C ARG A 194 14.73 2.37 22.56
N ILE A 195 14.92 3.68 22.67
CA ILE A 195 15.30 4.55 21.54
C ILE A 195 16.63 4.10 20.95
N ARG A 196 17.66 3.87 21.77
CA ARG A 196 18.99 3.44 21.30
C ARG A 196 18.94 2.11 20.53
N ALA A 197 18.17 1.14 21.02
CA ALA A 197 17.96 -0.14 20.32
C ALA A 197 17.29 0.08 18.95
N MET A 198 16.25 0.92 18.90
CA MET A 198 15.58 1.26 17.64
C MET A 198 16.49 1.99 16.66
N LEU A 199 17.27 2.98 17.11
CA LEU A 199 18.21 3.70 16.26
C LEU A 199 19.26 2.76 15.67
N SER A 200 19.72 1.77 16.44
CA SER A 200 20.67 0.75 15.95
C SER A 200 20.09 -0.05 14.78
N ILE A 201 18.80 -0.44 14.86
CA ILE A 201 18.10 -1.11 13.75
C ILE A 201 17.95 -0.18 12.55
N LEU A 202 17.53 1.07 12.76
CA LEU A 202 17.28 2.01 11.67
C LEU A 202 18.57 2.39 10.93
N VAL A 203 19.70 2.51 11.65
CA VAL A 203 21.03 2.69 11.06
C VAL A 203 21.43 1.45 10.24
N ASN A 204 21.22 0.24 10.77
CA ASN A 204 21.53 -1.00 10.05
C ASN A 204 20.67 -1.17 8.78
N LYS A 205 19.38 -0.79 8.84
CA LYS A 205 18.47 -0.76 7.69
C LYS A 205 18.81 0.33 6.67
N LYS A 206 19.81 1.17 6.93
CA LYS A 206 20.19 2.33 6.11
C LYS A 206 19.04 3.32 5.94
N GLU A 207 18.18 3.44 6.95
CA GLU A 207 17.17 4.49 7.02
C GLU A 207 17.72 5.74 7.72
N LEU A 208 18.59 5.53 8.71
CA LEU A 208 19.34 6.59 9.39
C LEU A 208 20.85 6.52 9.05
N SER A 209 21.53 7.64 9.22
CA SER A 209 22.99 7.73 9.34
C SER A 209 23.34 8.40 10.66
N PHE A 210 24.30 7.82 11.37
CA PHE A 210 24.87 8.41 12.58
C PHE A 210 26.16 9.14 12.22
N ASP A 211 26.24 10.43 12.54
CA ASP A 211 27.45 11.23 12.40
C ASP A 211 28.17 11.29 13.75
N ILE A 212 29.40 10.76 13.77
CA ILE A 212 30.23 10.64 14.98
C ILE A 212 30.70 12.02 15.45
N ASN A 213 30.91 12.97 14.54
CA ASN A 213 31.46 14.29 14.90
C ASN A 213 30.43 15.14 15.63
N THR A 214 29.17 15.07 15.20
CA THR A 214 28.05 15.82 15.79
C THR A 214 27.28 14.99 16.81
N ASN A 215 27.52 13.68 16.90
CA ASN A 215 26.74 12.73 17.70
C ASN A 215 25.24 12.78 17.35
N GLN A 216 24.92 12.95 16.06
CA GLN A 216 23.56 13.12 15.57
C GLN A 216 23.13 12.02 14.61
N TYR A 217 21.85 11.66 14.70
CA TYR A 217 21.15 10.76 13.80
C TYR A 217 20.42 11.58 12.74
N ASN A 218 20.69 11.28 11.48
CA ASN A 218 20.12 11.96 10.32
C ASN A 218 19.29 10.97 9.51
N LEU A 219 18.10 11.38 9.06
CA LEU A 219 17.32 10.57 8.11
C LEU A 219 18.01 10.61 6.76
N ARG A 220 18.32 9.44 6.20
CA ARG A 220 18.88 9.38 4.85
C ARG A 220 17.80 9.80 3.87
N SER A 221 17.94 10.98 3.27
CA SER A 221 17.01 11.43 2.24
C SER A 221 16.97 10.39 1.12
N ASN A 222 15.77 9.86 0.83
CA ASN A 222 15.57 8.90 -0.26
C ASN A 222 15.73 9.54 -1.66
N LYS A 223 16.45 10.68 -1.78
CA LYS A 223 16.54 11.46 -3.03
C LYS A 223 17.06 10.64 -4.21
N LYS A 224 17.77 9.53 -3.97
CA LYS A 224 18.08 8.52 -5.00
C LYS A 224 18.16 7.15 -4.37
N ARG A 225 17.01 6.57 -3.97
CA ARG A 225 16.91 5.12 -4.19
C ARG A 225 16.84 4.96 -5.70
N HIS A 226 18.01 4.94 -6.37
CA HIS A 226 18.15 4.03 -7.49
C HIS A 226 17.57 2.74 -6.94
N HIS A 227 16.42 2.32 -7.48
CA HIS A 227 16.01 0.93 -7.38
C HIS A 227 17.31 0.17 -7.63
N PRO A 228 17.86 -0.59 -6.66
CA PRO A 228 18.94 -1.49 -7.01
C PRO A 228 18.28 -2.40 -8.03
N SER A 229 18.56 -2.15 -9.31
CA SER A 229 18.20 -2.99 -10.44
C SER A 229 18.54 -4.37 -9.96
N ALA A 230 17.50 -5.17 -9.71
CA ALA A 230 17.50 -6.35 -8.86
C ALA A 230 18.93 -6.90 -8.70
N ILE A 231 19.64 -6.43 -7.67
CA ILE A 231 20.80 -7.17 -7.21
C ILE A 231 20.12 -8.38 -6.62
N VAL A 232 19.99 -9.41 -7.46
CA VAL A 232 19.88 -10.78 -7.04
C VAL A 232 21.05 -10.92 -6.08
N ARG A 233 20.80 -10.66 -4.80
CA ARG A 233 21.66 -11.11 -3.73
C ARG A 233 21.51 -12.61 -3.85
N LYS A 234 22.31 -13.22 -4.72
CA LYS A 234 22.62 -14.62 -4.56
C LYS A 234 23.04 -14.71 -3.10
N ASN A 235 22.36 -15.53 -2.33
CA ASN A 235 22.73 -15.85 -0.95
C ASN A 235 24.06 -16.63 -0.97
N GLU A 236 25.04 -16.14 -1.70
CA GLU A 236 26.37 -16.67 -1.76
C GLU A 236 27.07 -16.16 -0.52
N MET A 237 27.31 -17.11 0.37
CA MET A 237 28.17 -16.96 1.52
C MET A 237 29.49 -16.31 1.07
N PRO A 238 29.98 -15.23 1.73
CA PRO A 238 31.17 -14.53 1.26
C PRO A 238 32.35 -15.50 1.15
N ASP A 239 33.26 -15.31 0.20
CA ASP A 239 34.32 -16.28 -0.11
C ASP A 239 35.20 -16.65 1.09
N ALA A 240 35.36 -15.70 2.04
CA ALA A 240 36.07 -15.93 3.30
C ALA A 240 35.40 -17.00 4.19
N TRP A 241 34.09 -17.20 4.04
CA TRP A 241 33.30 -18.16 4.80
C TRP A 241 33.08 -19.47 4.04
N LYS A 242 33.26 -19.50 2.71
CA LYS A 242 33.15 -20.73 1.91
C LYS A 242 34.16 -21.81 2.33
N LYS A 243 35.28 -21.42 2.96
CA LYS A 243 36.34 -22.34 3.43
C LYS A 243 36.22 -22.73 4.90
N VAL A 244 35.29 -22.14 5.65
CA VAL A 244 35.14 -22.38 7.09
C VAL A 244 33.99 -23.35 7.30
N ASN A 245 34.26 -24.56 7.79
CA ASN A 245 33.21 -25.47 8.21
C ASN A 245 32.64 -24.98 9.55
N ILE A 246 31.44 -24.38 9.50
CA ILE A 246 30.79 -23.76 10.66
C ILE A 246 30.58 -24.77 11.81
N ARG A 247 30.48 -26.06 11.50
CA ARG A 247 30.29 -27.11 12.51
C ARG A 247 31.53 -27.39 13.36
N ASP A 248 32.71 -27.01 12.87
CA ASP A 248 34.00 -27.40 13.48
C ASP A 248 34.68 -26.23 14.22
N ILE A 249 34.03 -25.06 14.26
CA ILE A 249 34.58 -23.86 14.92
C ILE A 249 33.85 -23.57 16.22
N SER A 250 34.62 -23.23 17.24
CA SER A 250 34.08 -22.66 18.47
C SER A 250 33.58 -21.23 18.24
N ILE A 251 32.73 -20.74 19.15
CA ILE A 251 32.22 -19.36 19.12
C ILE A 251 33.38 -18.35 19.11
N ASP A 252 34.44 -18.61 19.88
CA ASP A 252 35.61 -17.72 19.94
C ASP A 252 36.40 -17.68 18.63
N GLU A 253 36.52 -18.82 17.93
CA GLU A 253 37.15 -18.88 16.61
C GLU A 253 36.31 -18.16 15.56
N MET A 254 35.00 -18.28 15.63
CA MET A 254 34.08 -17.52 14.78
C MET A 254 34.29 -16.01 14.96
N TYR A 255 34.40 -15.53 16.22
CA TYR A 255 34.68 -14.13 16.51
C TYR A 255 36.05 -13.67 15.98
N LYS A 256 37.09 -14.51 16.08
CA LYS A 256 38.41 -14.21 15.51
C LYS A 256 38.33 -14.06 13.99
N HIS A 257 37.57 -14.90 13.29
CA HIS A 257 37.36 -14.80 11.84
C HIS A 257 36.63 -13.51 11.45
N VAL A 258 35.56 -13.12 12.17
CA VAL A 258 34.84 -11.86 11.94
C VAL A 258 35.74 -10.64 12.14
N LYS A 259 36.56 -10.64 13.20
CA LYS A 259 37.47 -9.54 13.53
C LYS A 259 38.59 -9.41 12.50
N LYS A 260 39.19 -10.53 12.07
CA LYS A 260 40.22 -10.56 11.02
C LYS A 260 39.70 -10.03 9.68
N ASN A 261 38.48 -10.40 9.30
CA ASN A 261 37.86 -9.94 8.05
C ASN A 261 37.49 -8.45 8.09
N SER A 262 37.05 -7.94 9.25
CA SER A 262 36.78 -6.50 9.43
C SER A 262 38.03 -5.62 9.26
N ASN A 263 39.21 -6.13 9.66
CA ASN A 263 40.48 -5.41 9.53
C ASN A 263 41.02 -5.44 8.09
N ASN A 264 40.89 -6.57 7.38
CA ASN A 264 41.32 -6.66 5.98
C ASN A 264 40.52 -5.72 5.06
N HIS A 265 39.26 -5.44 5.37
CA HIS A 265 38.45 -4.49 4.59
C HIS A 265 38.90 -3.03 4.78
N LYS A 266 39.52 -2.69 5.92
CA LYS A 266 40.06 -1.34 6.17
C LYS A 266 41.39 -1.10 5.47
N ASN A 267 42.17 -2.15 5.24
CA ASN A 267 43.51 -2.05 4.63
C ASN A 267 43.50 -2.18 3.10
N GLY A 268 42.35 -2.47 2.47
CA GLY A 268 42.21 -2.59 1.02
C GLY A 268 41.63 -1.37 0.31
N GLN A 269 41.61 -0.20 0.96
CA GLN A 269 41.08 1.06 0.41
C GLN A 269 42.13 2.17 0.26
N THR A 270 43.42 1.83 0.26
CA THR A 270 44.51 2.72 -0.21
C THR A 270 44.80 2.46 -1.67
#